data_AF-A0A9P0HBU3-F1
#
_entry.id   AF-A0A9P0HBU3-F1
#
_cell.length_a   1.000
_cell.length_b   1.000
_cell.length_c   1.000
_cell.angle_alpha   90.00
_cell.angle_beta   90.00
_cell.angle_gamma   90.00
#
_symmetry.space_group_name_H-M   'P 1'
#
loop_
_entity.id
_entity.type
_entity.pdbx_description
1 polymer ?
#
loop_
_entity_poly.entity_id
_entity_poly.type
_entity_poly.pdbx_seq_one_letter_code
_entity_poly.pdbx_strand_id
1 'polypeptide(L)'
;MEWVESLIHTLNSHSKWYIASAITSCYMLYYLFEVVKKPILATKPKGKFSELIEKNMPILKENFWPTLWCIEPRAQTIIPLFVRKRSIPVVPYKREILTLKDGGELCLDILEPKEGLPSNAPTIIAIPGITGSSRTDYSRGLAWTAQSLGIRFIAFNQRGSGIPLKTARTYCACNYEDFMEVLDHVKTKYEGSLLGAVGISMGGLILGNYLSSPEGAKTPISCAMLISVPWNVHIGMKSLETPPLNTVFNRRIATRLCGIIKKMDPPLRPDNYDDILKCETIRDLDNNYTARAFGYKDANDYYDHATIHDKIHKVTLPVLCLNSADDPFQPVEGIPLDVANKMDNICIAVTSRGGHIGFMEGICPTNKEQYMFRIFYKYFKTMLLEDGVNNFKKEDDVSI
;
A
#
# COMPACT_ATOMS: atom_id res chain seq x y z
N MET A 1 17.86 -31.70 -28.21
CA MET A 1 17.24 -32.71 -27.33
C MET A 1 18.29 -33.60 -26.68
N GLU A 2 19.33 -34.04 -27.40
CA GLU A 2 20.44 -34.84 -26.85
C GLU A 2 21.15 -34.24 -25.63
N TRP A 3 21.34 -32.91 -25.57
CA TRP A 3 21.97 -32.28 -24.41
C TRP A 3 21.11 -32.38 -23.13
N VAL A 4 19.77 -32.37 -23.27
CA VAL A 4 18.83 -32.51 -22.16
C VAL A 4 18.83 -33.95 -21.66
N GLU A 5 18.84 -34.92 -22.59
CA GLU A 5 18.92 -36.35 -22.26
C GLU A 5 20.25 -36.70 -21.58
N SER A 6 21.37 -36.14 -22.08
CA SER A 6 22.68 -36.27 -21.46
C SER A 6 22.70 -35.70 -20.04
N LEU A 7 22.13 -34.50 -19.83
CA LEU A 7 22.01 -33.89 -18.51
C LEU A 7 21.16 -34.74 -17.55
N ILE A 8 20.02 -35.26 -18.01
CA ILE A 8 19.15 -36.14 -17.21
C ILE A 8 19.88 -37.43 -16.83
N HIS A 9 20.65 -38.01 -17.76
CA HIS A 9 21.41 -39.23 -17.49
C HIS A 9 22.52 -38.99 -16.46
N THR A 10 23.27 -37.87 -16.57
CA THR A 10 24.28 -37.46 -15.59
C THR A 10 23.67 -37.13 -14.22
N LEU A 11 22.48 -36.52 -14.16
CA LEU A 11 21.78 -36.29 -12.90
C LEU A 11 21.34 -37.62 -12.28
N ASN A 12 20.85 -38.57 -13.07
CA ASN A 12 20.44 -39.88 -12.55
C ASN A 12 21.63 -40.77 -12.13
N SER A 13 22.84 -40.51 -12.62
CA SER A 13 24.05 -41.27 -12.27
C SER A 13 24.70 -40.85 -10.94
N HIS A 14 24.25 -39.74 -10.34
CA HIS A 14 24.77 -39.25 -9.06
C HIS A 14 23.79 -39.51 -7.92
N SER A 15 24.30 -39.62 -6.68
CA SER A 15 23.44 -39.73 -5.50
C SER A 15 22.52 -38.50 -5.43
N LYS A 16 21.22 -38.73 -5.24
CA LYS A 16 20.20 -37.69 -5.08
C LYS A 16 20.58 -36.68 -3.99
N TRP A 17 21.36 -37.11 -2.98
CA TRP A 17 21.89 -36.24 -1.93
C TRP A 17 22.87 -35.18 -2.43
N TYR A 18 23.75 -35.52 -3.38
CA TYR A 18 24.69 -34.54 -3.96
C TYR A 18 23.95 -33.48 -4.78
N ILE A 19 22.93 -33.89 -5.54
CA ILE A 19 22.11 -32.98 -6.36
C ILE A 19 21.29 -32.06 -5.46
N ALA A 20 20.63 -32.62 -4.44
CA ALA A 20 19.87 -31.83 -3.47
C ALA A 20 20.77 -30.84 -2.72
N SER A 21 21.97 -31.26 -2.32
CA SER A 21 22.96 -30.36 -1.69
C SER A 21 23.40 -29.26 -2.65
N ALA A 22 23.73 -29.58 -3.90
CA ALA A 22 24.17 -28.60 -4.88
C ALA A 22 23.07 -27.56 -5.18
N ILE A 23 21.82 -28.00 -5.37
CA ILE A 23 20.67 -27.10 -5.57
C ILE A 23 20.47 -26.22 -4.34
N THR A 24 20.51 -26.79 -3.14
CA THR A 24 20.36 -26.05 -1.88
C THR A 24 21.48 -25.02 -1.73
N SER A 25 22.74 -25.40 -1.97
CA SER A 25 23.88 -24.48 -1.91
C SER A 25 23.75 -23.35 -2.95
N CYS A 26 23.40 -23.66 -4.19
CA CYS A 26 23.16 -22.65 -5.23
C CYS A 26 22.03 -21.71 -4.83
N TYR A 27 20.93 -22.23 -4.28
CA TYR A 27 19.82 -21.43 -3.81
C TYR A 27 20.21 -20.54 -2.62
N MET A 28 20.98 -21.06 -1.66
CA MET A 28 21.44 -20.27 -0.51
C MET A 28 22.40 -19.15 -0.94
N LEU A 29 23.30 -19.41 -1.90
CA LEU A 29 24.15 -18.38 -2.49
C LEU A 29 23.30 -17.32 -3.19
N TYR A 30 22.37 -17.73 -4.06
CA TYR A 30 21.42 -16.83 -4.70
C TYR A 30 20.65 -15.98 -3.66
N TYR A 31 20.13 -16.61 -2.60
CA TYR A 31 19.38 -15.93 -1.57
C TYR A 31 20.24 -14.89 -0.83
N LEU A 32 21.44 -15.26 -0.42
CA LEU A 32 22.31 -14.37 0.35
C LEU A 32 22.87 -13.21 -0.48
N PHE A 33 23.14 -13.41 -1.78
CA PHE A 33 23.76 -12.39 -2.63
C PHE A 33 22.75 -11.58 -3.45
N GLU A 34 21.66 -12.19 -3.91
CA GLU A 34 20.68 -11.52 -4.78
C GLU A 34 19.39 -11.10 -4.06
N VAL A 35 18.98 -11.83 -3.03
CA VAL A 35 17.70 -11.61 -2.34
C VAL A 35 17.88 -10.77 -1.08
N VAL A 36 18.82 -11.12 -0.21
CA VAL A 36 19.09 -10.41 1.03
C VAL A 36 19.89 -9.15 0.73
N LYS A 37 19.16 -8.06 0.47
CA LYS A 37 19.72 -6.76 0.12
C LYS A 37 19.15 -5.68 1.03
N LYS A 38 19.92 -4.60 1.19
CA LYS A 38 19.40 -3.34 1.71
C LYS A 38 18.39 -2.78 0.71
N PRO A 39 17.32 -2.11 1.17
CA PRO A 39 16.44 -1.41 0.26
C PRO A 39 17.23 -0.33 -0.50
N ILE A 40 16.95 -0.18 -1.78
CA ILE A 40 17.42 0.96 -2.57
C ILE A 40 16.60 2.16 -2.12
N LEU A 41 17.27 3.24 -1.73
CA LEU A 41 16.61 4.48 -1.32
C LEU A 41 16.72 5.50 -2.45
N ALA A 42 15.58 5.94 -2.97
CA ALA A 42 15.50 7.07 -3.88
C ALA A 42 14.96 8.29 -3.14
N THR A 43 15.85 9.23 -2.86
CA THR A 43 15.61 10.49 -2.14
C THR A 43 16.77 11.43 -2.48
N LYS A 44 16.58 12.76 -2.37
CA LYS A 44 17.68 13.69 -2.64
C LYS A 44 18.85 13.44 -1.68
N PRO A 45 20.06 13.12 -2.17
CA PRO A 45 21.21 12.89 -1.30
C PRO A 45 21.55 14.14 -0.50
N LYS A 46 21.79 13.98 0.81
CA LYS A 46 22.03 15.10 1.75
C LYS A 46 20.89 16.15 1.75
N GLY A 47 19.69 15.74 1.34
CA GLY A 47 18.48 16.53 1.53
C GLY A 47 17.93 16.35 2.95
N LYS A 48 17.16 17.32 3.43
CA LYS A 48 16.61 17.35 4.79
C LYS A 48 15.94 16.05 5.24
N PHE A 49 15.06 15.50 4.39
CA PHE A 49 14.38 14.26 4.71
C PHE A 49 15.31 13.05 4.66
N SER A 50 16.28 13.03 3.73
CA SER A 50 17.27 11.97 3.65
C SER A 50 18.08 11.90 4.95
N GLU A 51 18.55 13.03 5.48
CA GLU A 51 19.34 13.07 6.72
C GLU A 51 18.51 12.68 7.93
N LEU A 52 17.26 13.15 8.02
CA LEU A 52 16.32 12.75 9.05
C LEU A 52 16.08 11.24 9.06
N ILE A 53 15.83 10.65 7.89
CA ILE A 53 15.60 9.22 7.74
C ILE A 53 16.88 8.44 8.05
N GLU A 54 18.01 8.89 7.54
CA GLU A 54 19.31 8.25 7.74
C GLU A 54 19.75 8.19 9.21
N LYS A 55 19.38 9.20 10.00
CA LYS A 55 19.68 9.30 11.42
C LYS A 55 18.73 8.45 12.27
N ASN A 56 17.44 8.45 11.94
CA ASN A 56 16.40 7.92 12.82
C ASN A 56 15.84 6.56 12.40
N MET A 57 16.10 6.11 11.16
CA MET A 57 15.59 4.85 10.61
C MET A 57 16.71 3.90 10.14
N PRO A 58 17.50 3.33 11.08
CA PRO A 58 18.59 2.40 10.74
C PRO A 58 18.10 1.15 9.98
N ILE A 59 16.83 0.77 10.15
CA ILE A 59 16.19 -0.33 9.42
C ILE A 59 16.24 -0.19 7.89
N LEU A 60 16.37 1.03 7.35
CA LEU A 60 16.53 1.28 5.92
C LEU A 60 17.98 1.10 5.45
N LYS A 61 18.94 0.98 6.38
CA LYS A 61 20.36 0.71 6.13
C LYS A 61 20.73 -0.76 6.42
N GLU A 62 19.78 -1.53 6.95
CA GLU A 62 19.89 -2.95 7.26
C GLU A 62 19.45 -3.81 6.06
N ASN A 63 19.93 -5.05 6.01
CA ASN A 63 19.44 -6.01 5.03
C ASN A 63 18.00 -6.41 5.38
N PHE A 64 17.11 -6.36 4.39
CA PHE A 64 15.82 -7.03 4.50
C PHE A 64 16.02 -8.53 4.24
N TRP A 65 15.38 -9.39 5.04
CA TRP A 65 15.46 -10.85 4.90
C TRP A 65 14.11 -11.44 4.44
N PRO A 66 13.75 -11.35 3.14
CA PRO A 66 12.53 -11.94 2.61
C PRO A 66 12.39 -13.40 3.03
N THR A 67 11.18 -13.86 3.33
CA THR A 67 10.99 -15.25 3.79
C THR A 67 11.63 -16.28 2.85
N LEU A 68 12.61 -17.02 3.38
CA LEU A 68 13.54 -17.87 2.64
C LEU A 68 12.87 -18.85 1.67
N TRP A 69 11.71 -19.41 2.00
CA TRP A 69 11.01 -20.38 1.15
C TRP A 69 9.94 -19.76 0.24
N CYS A 70 9.66 -18.47 0.40
CA CYS A 70 8.63 -17.74 -0.36
C CYS A 70 9.26 -17.00 -1.54
N ILE A 71 9.79 -17.77 -2.50
CA ILE A 71 10.63 -17.25 -3.60
C ILE A 71 9.81 -16.43 -4.61
N GLU A 72 8.63 -16.94 -4.93
CA GLU A 72 7.86 -16.49 -6.08
C GLU A 72 7.09 -15.19 -5.72
N PRO A 73 7.14 -14.13 -6.55
CA PRO A 73 6.59 -12.83 -6.15
C PRO A 73 5.08 -12.80 -5.88
N ARG A 74 4.29 -13.60 -6.60
CA ARG A 74 2.84 -13.73 -6.39
C ARG A 74 2.55 -14.55 -5.15
N ALA A 75 3.36 -15.57 -4.85
CA ALA A 75 3.31 -16.27 -3.58
C ALA A 75 3.60 -15.31 -2.42
N GLN A 76 4.57 -14.41 -2.55
CA GLN A 76 4.83 -13.35 -1.58
C GLN A 76 3.63 -12.39 -1.39
N THR A 77 2.79 -12.20 -2.41
CA THR A 77 1.52 -11.46 -2.30
C THR A 77 0.42 -12.26 -1.59
N ILE A 78 0.30 -13.57 -1.88
CA ILE A 78 -0.84 -14.40 -1.46
C ILE A 78 -0.64 -15.01 -0.07
N ILE A 79 0.53 -15.58 0.20
CA ILE A 79 0.82 -16.31 1.44
C ILE A 79 0.65 -15.45 2.71
N PRO A 80 1.02 -14.14 2.73
CA PRO A 80 0.79 -13.30 3.90
C PRO A 80 -0.68 -13.24 4.31
N LEU A 81 -1.62 -13.29 3.35
CA LEU A 81 -3.07 -13.29 3.62
C LEU A 81 -3.46 -14.45 4.55
N PHE A 82 -2.79 -15.59 4.46
CA PHE A 82 -3.04 -16.76 5.28
C PHE A 82 -2.22 -16.76 6.57
N VAL A 83 -0.93 -16.43 6.47
CA VAL A 83 -0.01 -16.39 7.62
C VAL A 83 -0.49 -15.35 8.63
N ARG A 84 -0.68 -14.11 8.19
CA ARG A 84 -1.10 -13.00 9.05
C ARG A 84 -2.52 -13.16 9.58
N LYS A 85 -3.43 -13.76 8.81
CA LYS A 85 -4.79 -14.06 9.31
C LYS A 85 -4.75 -14.96 10.55
N ARG A 86 -3.77 -15.87 10.64
CA ARG A 86 -3.56 -16.75 11.79
C ARG A 86 -2.73 -16.10 12.90
N SER A 87 -1.67 -15.36 12.57
CA SER A 87 -0.72 -14.84 13.57
C SER A 87 -1.08 -13.47 14.15
N ILE A 88 -1.78 -12.62 13.39
CA ILE A 88 -2.20 -11.30 13.84
C ILE A 88 -3.59 -11.45 14.48
N PRO A 89 -3.84 -10.95 15.70
CA PRO A 89 -5.14 -11.06 16.36
C PRO A 89 -6.17 -10.11 15.75
N VAL A 90 -7.46 -10.39 15.98
CA VAL A 90 -8.55 -9.51 15.52
C VAL A 90 -8.47 -8.21 16.31
N VAL A 91 -8.66 -7.09 15.63
CA VAL A 91 -8.60 -5.77 16.24
C VAL A 91 -10.01 -5.36 16.70
N PRO A 92 -10.18 -4.93 17.96
CA PRO A 92 -11.48 -4.50 18.49
C PRO A 92 -11.78 -3.05 18.09
N TYR A 93 -12.09 -2.82 16.82
CA TYR A 93 -12.41 -1.47 16.34
C TYR A 93 -13.76 -0.98 16.87
N LYS A 94 -13.84 0.30 17.21
CA LYS A 94 -15.10 1.04 17.32
C LYS A 94 -15.46 1.57 15.93
N ARG A 95 -16.59 1.08 15.40
CA ARG A 95 -17.10 1.54 14.11
C ARG A 95 -17.91 2.82 14.27
N GLU A 96 -17.65 3.76 13.37
CA GLU A 96 -18.42 4.99 13.18
C GLU A 96 -18.86 5.06 11.72
N ILE A 97 -20.12 5.40 11.48
CA ILE A 97 -20.66 5.63 10.13
C ILE A 97 -20.63 7.14 9.89
N LEU A 98 -20.04 7.54 8.77
CA LEU A 98 -19.97 8.93 8.35
C LEU A 98 -20.87 9.10 7.13
N THR A 99 -21.89 9.95 7.26
CA THR A 99 -22.71 10.42 6.14
C THR A 99 -22.00 11.61 5.50
N LEU A 100 -21.85 11.54 4.19
CA LEU A 100 -21.10 12.51 3.37
C LEU A 100 -22.05 13.54 2.77
N LYS A 101 -21.49 14.65 2.27
CA LYS A 101 -22.28 15.76 1.72
C LYS A 101 -23.19 15.36 0.56
N ASP A 102 -22.82 14.34 -0.21
CA ASP A 102 -23.63 13.81 -1.32
C ASP A 102 -24.72 12.81 -0.87
N GLY A 103 -24.91 12.62 0.44
CA GLY A 103 -25.85 11.66 1.00
C GLY A 103 -25.35 10.21 1.00
N GLY A 104 -24.12 9.97 0.52
CA GLY A 104 -23.45 8.68 0.65
C GLY A 104 -23.01 8.38 2.07
N GLU A 105 -22.65 7.12 2.32
CA GLU A 105 -22.12 6.68 3.61
C GLU A 105 -20.85 5.86 3.42
N LEU A 106 -19.94 6.04 4.37
CA LEU A 106 -18.74 5.22 4.56
C LEU A 106 -18.59 4.89 6.05
N CYS A 107 -17.66 4.01 6.42
CA CYS A 107 -17.39 3.74 7.84
C CYS A 107 -15.92 3.84 8.22
N LEU A 108 -15.69 4.47 9.37
CA LEU A 108 -14.40 4.56 10.04
C LEU A 108 -14.34 3.49 11.11
N ASP A 109 -13.33 2.62 11.05
CA ASP A 109 -13.05 1.66 12.11
C ASP A 109 -11.88 2.20 12.93
N ILE A 110 -12.19 2.64 14.15
CA ILE A 110 -11.28 3.38 15.03
C ILE A 110 -10.72 2.44 16.08
N LEU A 111 -9.40 2.38 16.18
CA LEU A 111 -8.69 1.80 17.30
C LEU A 111 -8.07 2.93 18.11
N GLU A 112 -8.65 3.16 19.29
CA GLU A 112 -8.11 4.13 20.25
C GLU A 112 -6.73 3.68 20.75
N PRO A 113 -5.86 4.65 21.11
CA PRO A 113 -4.62 4.35 21.77
C PRO A 113 -4.91 3.67 23.13
N LYS A 114 -3.92 3.01 23.72
CA LYS A 114 -4.10 2.34 25.03
C LYS A 114 -4.62 3.34 26.08
N GLU A 115 -5.37 2.83 27.05
CA GLU A 115 -5.91 3.63 28.16
C GLU A 115 -4.83 4.48 28.83
N GLY A 116 -5.19 5.70 29.21
CA GLY A 116 -4.30 6.65 29.89
C GLY A 116 -3.53 7.60 28.96
N LEU A 117 -3.69 7.49 27.64
CA LEU A 117 -3.10 8.44 26.69
C LEU A 117 -4.00 9.67 26.47
N PRO A 118 -3.41 10.85 26.22
CA PRO A 118 -4.17 12.10 26.14
C PRO A 118 -5.09 12.13 24.91
N SER A 119 -6.14 12.94 24.98
CA SER A 119 -7.14 13.06 23.90
C SER A 119 -6.51 13.48 22.57
N ASN A 120 -5.46 14.31 22.63
CA ASN A 120 -4.67 14.78 21.49
C ASN A 120 -3.54 13.82 21.08
N ALA A 121 -3.54 12.56 21.53
CA ALA A 121 -2.61 11.55 21.03
C ALA A 121 -2.58 11.55 19.49
N PRO A 122 -1.41 11.37 18.84
CA PRO A 122 -1.33 11.39 17.39
C PRO A 122 -2.29 10.40 16.74
N THR A 123 -2.76 10.75 15.54
CA THR A 123 -3.75 9.96 14.81
C THR A 123 -3.23 9.61 13.42
N ILE A 124 -3.31 8.34 13.04
CA ILE A 124 -3.02 7.87 11.69
C ILE A 124 -4.32 7.48 11.00
N ILE A 125 -4.58 8.09 9.84
CA ILE A 125 -5.66 7.68 8.94
C ILE A 125 -5.09 6.71 7.90
N ALA A 126 -5.56 5.47 7.92
CA ALA A 126 -5.17 4.44 6.98
C ALA A 126 -6.21 4.28 5.88
N ILE A 127 -5.76 4.35 4.63
CA ILE A 127 -6.56 4.12 3.43
C ILE A 127 -6.20 2.74 2.86
N PRO A 128 -7.07 1.72 3.05
CA PRO A 128 -6.84 0.37 2.52
C PRO A 128 -6.81 0.35 0.99
N GLY A 129 -6.22 -0.70 0.44
CA GLY A 129 -6.17 -0.94 -1.01
C GLY A 129 -7.49 -1.38 -1.62
N ILE A 130 -7.46 -1.70 -2.91
CA ILE A 130 -8.63 -2.14 -3.68
C ILE A 130 -9.26 -3.39 -3.06
N THR A 131 -10.57 -3.39 -2.86
CA THR A 131 -11.31 -4.45 -2.14
C THR A 131 -10.89 -4.65 -0.67
N GLY A 132 -10.08 -3.74 -0.13
CA GLY A 132 -9.56 -3.76 1.23
C GLY A 132 -10.55 -3.21 2.27
N SER A 133 -10.21 -3.43 3.53
CA SER A 133 -10.92 -2.90 4.70
C SER A 133 -10.03 -2.95 5.94
N SER A 134 -10.51 -2.38 7.05
CA SER A 134 -9.96 -2.53 8.40
C SER A 134 -9.72 -4.00 8.82
N ARG A 135 -10.48 -4.94 8.25
CA ARG A 135 -10.44 -6.38 8.56
C ARG A 135 -9.37 -7.16 7.79
N THR A 136 -8.76 -6.55 6.77
CA THR A 136 -7.64 -7.16 6.06
C THR A 136 -6.44 -7.36 6.99
N ASP A 137 -5.65 -8.38 6.71
CA ASP A 137 -4.56 -8.83 7.57
C ASP A 137 -3.46 -7.77 7.75
N TYR A 138 -3.07 -7.07 6.67
CA TYR A 138 -2.12 -5.97 6.76
C TYR A 138 -2.68 -4.80 7.58
N SER A 139 -3.95 -4.41 7.38
CA SER A 139 -4.58 -3.33 8.15
C SER A 139 -4.61 -3.64 9.64
N ARG A 140 -4.91 -4.89 10.00
CA ARG A 140 -4.86 -5.34 11.41
C ARG A 140 -3.46 -5.24 11.99
N GLY A 141 -2.44 -5.63 11.23
CA GLY A 141 -1.06 -5.50 11.66
C GLY A 141 -0.67 -4.03 11.89
N LEU A 142 -0.95 -3.15 10.93
CA LEU A 142 -0.71 -1.71 11.05
C LEU A 142 -1.43 -1.10 12.26
N ALA A 143 -2.68 -1.50 12.51
CA ALA A 143 -3.46 -1.03 13.65
C ALA A 143 -2.82 -1.44 15.00
N TRP A 144 -2.42 -2.71 15.16
CA TRP A 144 -1.72 -3.16 16.36
C TRP A 144 -0.37 -2.46 16.55
N THR A 145 0.33 -2.17 15.45
CA THR A 145 1.59 -1.41 15.49
C THR A 145 1.37 0.04 15.90
N ALA A 146 0.33 0.71 15.39
CA ALA A 146 -0.02 2.07 15.81
C ALA A 146 -0.41 2.11 17.30
N GLN A 147 -1.24 1.17 17.76
CA GLN A 147 -1.63 1.11 19.16
C GLN A 147 -0.45 0.83 20.09
N SER A 148 0.55 0.04 19.67
CA SER A 148 1.76 -0.19 20.47
C SER A 148 2.63 1.07 20.64
N LEU A 149 2.48 2.04 19.73
CA LEU A 149 3.07 3.38 19.83
C LEU A 149 2.22 4.38 20.61
N GLY A 150 1.02 4.00 21.06
CA GLY A 150 0.08 4.94 21.64
C GLY A 150 -0.52 5.91 20.62
N ILE A 151 -0.55 5.52 19.35
CA ILE A 151 -1.12 6.30 18.25
C ILE A 151 -2.52 5.78 17.95
N ARG A 152 -3.48 6.69 17.80
CA ARG A 152 -4.83 6.36 17.34
C ARG A 152 -4.78 5.90 15.89
N PHE A 153 -5.44 4.80 15.57
CA PHE A 153 -5.50 4.28 14.21
C PHE A 153 -6.93 4.31 13.69
N ILE A 154 -7.14 4.96 12.55
CA ILE A 154 -8.44 5.07 11.91
C ILE A 154 -8.34 4.39 10.55
N ALA A 155 -8.99 3.25 10.39
CA ALA A 155 -9.15 2.62 9.08
C ALA A 155 -10.33 3.27 8.35
N PHE A 156 -10.03 4.02 7.30
CA PHE A 156 -11.03 4.60 6.41
C PHE A 156 -11.52 3.53 5.42
N ASN A 157 -12.65 2.89 5.73
CA ASN A 157 -13.27 1.94 4.81
C ASN A 157 -14.04 2.71 3.73
N GLN A 158 -13.62 2.52 2.48
CA GLN A 158 -14.23 3.13 1.31
C GLN A 158 -15.69 2.72 1.11
N ARG A 159 -16.46 3.50 0.35
CA ARG A 159 -17.87 3.22 0.04
C ARG A 159 -18.09 1.79 -0.45
N GLY A 160 -19.11 1.12 0.10
CA GLY A 160 -19.42 -0.27 -0.23
C GLY A 160 -18.50 -1.31 0.44
N SER A 161 -17.55 -0.89 1.27
CA SER A 161 -16.72 -1.76 2.10
C SER A 161 -17.23 -1.79 3.54
N GLY A 162 -17.80 -2.93 3.95
CA GLY A 162 -18.29 -3.14 5.31
C GLY A 162 -19.68 -2.59 5.61
N ILE A 163 -20.20 -1.69 4.78
CA ILE A 163 -21.60 -1.23 4.76
C ILE A 163 -22.14 -1.18 3.31
N PRO A 164 -23.46 -1.29 3.08
CA PRO A 164 -24.07 -1.12 1.75
C PRO A 164 -23.88 0.28 1.17
N LEU A 165 -24.01 0.42 -0.14
CA LEU A 165 -23.98 1.71 -0.82
C LEU A 165 -25.31 2.45 -0.64
N LYS A 166 -25.24 3.75 -0.35
CA LYS A 166 -26.40 4.66 -0.30
C LYS A 166 -26.58 5.50 -1.56
N THR A 167 -25.54 5.64 -2.36
CA THR A 167 -25.55 6.29 -3.66
C THR A 167 -24.98 5.35 -4.72
N ALA A 168 -25.20 5.66 -5.99
CA ALA A 168 -24.66 4.87 -7.10
C ALA A 168 -23.12 4.92 -7.21
N ARG A 169 -22.48 5.81 -6.43
CA ARG A 169 -21.04 6.07 -6.43
C ARG A 169 -20.29 5.14 -5.46
N THR A 170 -19.25 4.47 -5.94
CA THR A 170 -18.29 3.73 -5.11
C THR A 170 -17.05 4.59 -4.81
N TYR A 171 -15.84 4.09 -5.09
CA TYR A 171 -14.55 4.74 -4.90
C TYR A 171 -13.65 4.38 -6.09
N CYS A 172 -12.70 5.26 -6.42
CA CYS A 172 -11.70 5.04 -7.47
C CYS A 172 -10.35 5.61 -7.05
N ALA A 173 -9.29 5.29 -7.79
CA ALA A 173 -7.91 5.65 -7.44
C ALA A 173 -7.61 7.16 -7.52
N CYS A 174 -8.35 7.91 -8.32
CA CYS A 174 -8.18 9.36 -8.49
C CYS A 174 -8.91 10.18 -7.42
N ASN A 175 -10.06 9.68 -6.97
CA ASN A 175 -11.00 10.49 -6.21
C ASN A 175 -10.65 10.48 -4.72
N TYR A 176 -10.41 11.67 -4.19
CA TYR A 176 -10.06 11.90 -2.79
C TYR A 176 -11.07 12.78 -2.04
N GLU A 177 -12.24 13.05 -2.62
CA GLU A 177 -13.29 13.86 -1.97
C GLU A 177 -13.75 13.25 -0.66
N ASP A 178 -14.03 11.94 -0.66
CA ASP A 178 -14.39 11.21 0.56
C ASP A 178 -13.27 11.30 1.62
N PHE A 179 -12.00 11.26 1.18
CA PHE A 179 -10.87 11.40 2.09
C PHE A 179 -10.80 12.80 2.70
N MET A 180 -11.14 13.86 1.95
CA MET A 180 -11.18 15.22 2.48
C MET A 180 -12.28 15.38 3.55
N GLU A 181 -13.46 14.81 3.32
CA GLU A 181 -14.55 14.83 4.32
C GLU A 181 -14.18 14.04 5.58
N VAL A 182 -13.52 12.88 5.41
CA VAL A 182 -12.98 12.10 6.53
C VAL A 182 -11.90 12.89 7.29
N LEU A 183 -10.99 13.55 6.57
CA LEU A 183 -9.91 14.32 7.17
C LEU A 183 -10.44 15.51 7.98
N ASP A 184 -11.44 16.21 7.47
CA ASP A 184 -12.11 17.31 8.18
C ASP A 184 -12.84 16.82 9.44
N HIS A 185 -13.57 15.70 9.32
CA HIS A 185 -14.22 15.05 10.45
C HIS A 185 -13.22 14.63 11.54
N VAL A 186 -12.12 13.96 11.16
CA VAL A 186 -11.08 13.49 12.08
C VAL A 186 -10.36 14.66 12.75
N LYS A 187 -10.00 15.69 11.98
CA LYS A 187 -9.35 16.90 12.50
C LYS A 187 -10.23 17.61 13.54
N THR A 188 -11.53 17.71 13.27
CA THR A 188 -12.49 18.34 14.19
C THR A 188 -12.68 17.49 15.45
N LYS A 189 -12.81 16.18 15.30
CA LYS A 189 -13.06 15.25 16.41
C LYS A 189 -11.86 15.10 17.35
N TYR A 190 -10.64 15.13 16.81
CA TYR A 190 -9.40 14.94 17.55
C TYR A 190 -8.54 16.21 17.47
N GLU A 191 -9.13 17.33 17.87
CA GLU A 191 -8.47 18.64 17.87
C GLU A 191 -7.12 18.59 18.62
N GLY A 192 -6.10 19.20 18.02
CA GLY A 192 -4.73 19.21 18.56
C GLY A 192 -3.93 17.91 18.33
N SER A 193 -4.51 16.88 17.73
CA SER A 193 -3.78 15.66 17.34
C SER A 193 -2.88 15.93 16.13
N LEU A 194 -1.62 15.49 16.20
CA LEU A 194 -0.77 15.40 15.01
C LEU A 194 -1.30 14.29 14.10
N LEU A 195 -1.58 14.65 12.84
CA LEU A 195 -2.18 13.75 11.87
C LEU A 195 -1.13 13.13 10.96
N GLY A 196 -1.06 11.80 10.92
CA GLY A 196 -0.38 11.03 9.89
C GLY A 196 -1.37 10.35 8.95
N ALA A 197 -0.91 9.97 7.76
CA ALA A 197 -1.72 9.17 6.85
C ALA A 197 -0.90 8.03 6.24
N VAL A 198 -1.54 6.87 6.02
CA VAL A 198 -0.93 5.75 5.29
C VAL A 198 -1.86 5.27 4.19
N GLY A 199 -1.35 5.18 2.96
CA GLY A 199 -2.08 4.64 1.82
C GLY A 199 -1.45 3.33 1.35
N ILE A 200 -2.27 2.28 1.23
CA ILE A 200 -1.80 0.95 0.82
C ILE A 200 -2.34 0.62 -0.57
N SER A 201 -1.46 0.28 -1.51
CA SER A 201 -1.82 -0.06 -2.90
C SER A 201 -2.69 1.03 -3.52
N MET A 202 -3.91 0.72 -3.98
CA MET A 202 -4.84 1.72 -4.50
C MET A 202 -5.20 2.82 -3.49
N GLY A 203 -5.21 2.53 -2.19
CA GLY A 203 -5.39 3.56 -1.15
C GLY A 203 -4.25 4.57 -1.12
N GLY A 204 -3.05 4.15 -1.56
CA GLY A 204 -1.92 5.05 -1.77
C GLY A 204 -2.01 5.87 -3.05
N LEU A 205 -2.73 5.41 -4.08
CA LEU A 205 -3.09 6.28 -5.21
C LEU A 205 -4.04 7.40 -4.78
N ILE A 206 -5.06 7.07 -3.95
CA ILE A 206 -6.00 8.07 -3.42
C ILE A 206 -5.25 9.10 -2.58
N LEU A 207 -4.42 8.63 -1.63
CA LEU A 207 -3.62 9.51 -0.79
C LEU A 207 -2.61 10.32 -1.63
N GLY A 208 -1.92 9.70 -2.58
CA GLY A 208 -0.94 10.36 -3.44
C GLY A 208 -1.56 11.43 -4.34
N ASN A 209 -2.72 11.16 -4.94
CA ASN A 209 -3.46 12.15 -5.74
C ASN A 209 -3.91 13.33 -4.87
N TYR A 210 -4.41 13.08 -3.65
CA TYR A 210 -4.72 14.15 -2.69
C TYR A 210 -3.48 14.97 -2.34
N LEU A 211 -2.38 14.34 -1.91
CA LEU A 211 -1.16 15.04 -1.50
C LEU A 211 -0.52 15.84 -2.64
N SER A 212 -0.76 15.45 -3.89
CA SER A 212 -0.27 16.13 -5.09
C SER A 212 -1.25 17.18 -5.64
N SER A 213 -2.39 17.39 -4.97
CA SER A 213 -3.41 18.35 -5.38
C SER A 213 -3.24 19.72 -4.71
N PRO A 214 -3.93 20.78 -5.20
CA PRO A 214 -3.98 22.07 -4.52
C PRO A 214 -4.51 21.99 -3.07
N GLU A 215 -5.44 21.07 -2.79
CA GLU A 215 -5.94 20.80 -1.44
C GLU A 215 -4.88 20.12 -0.57
N GLY A 216 -4.10 19.20 -1.15
CA GLY A 216 -2.95 18.56 -0.50
C GLY A 216 -1.89 19.54 -0.04
N ALA A 217 -1.65 20.62 -0.81
CA ALA A 217 -0.70 21.66 -0.42
C ALA A 217 -1.08 22.39 0.89
N LYS A 218 -2.37 22.36 1.27
CA LYS A 218 -2.92 22.98 2.50
C LYS A 218 -3.33 21.94 3.53
N THR A 219 -2.87 20.70 3.38
CA THR A 219 -3.33 19.59 4.22
C THR A 219 -2.94 19.76 5.69
N PRO A 220 -3.81 19.38 6.65
CA PRO A 220 -3.44 19.24 8.05
C PRO A 220 -2.56 18.02 8.35
N ILE A 221 -2.31 17.14 7.37
CA ILE A 221 -1.44 15.97 7.52
C ILE A 221 0.01 16.44 7.73
N SER A 222 0.68 15.87 8.72
CA SER A 222 2.05 16.23 9.09
C SER A 222 3.10 15.34 8.43
N CYS A 223 2.77 14.07 8.17
CA CYS A 223 3.63 13.11 7.48
C CYS A 223 2.77 12.01 6.85
N ALA A 224 3.22 11.41 5.75
CA ALA A 224 2.50 10.30 5.14
C ALA A 224 3.40 9.10 4.82
N MET A 225 2.79 7.93 4.67
CA MET A 225 3.46 6.72 4.19
C MET A 225 2.67 6.08 3.05
N LEU A 226 3.37 5.60 2.03
CA LEU A 226 2.80 4.91 0.88
C LEU A 226 3.36 3.49 0.79
N ILE A 227 2.52 2.46 0.72
CA ILE A 227 2.96 1.05 0.74
C ILE A 227 2.45 0.30 -0.49
N SER A 228 3.36 -0.31 -1.26
CA SER A 228 3.09 -1.05 -2.51
C SER A 228 2.19 -0.27 -3.46
N VAL A 229 2.44 1.03 -3.62
CA VAL A 229 1.59 1.87 -4.48
C VAL A 229 1.90 1.59 -5.95
N PRO A 230 0.88 1.38 -6.80
CA PRO A 230 1.05 1.28 -8.23
C PRO A 230 1.19 2.67 -8.87
N TRP A 231 2.38 3.26 -8.73
CA TRP A 231 2.76 4.59 -9.19
C TRP A 231 2.31 4.96 -10.61
N ASN A 232 2.44 4.02 -11.55
CA ASN A 232 2.01 4.17 -12.94
C ASN A 232 0.96 3.09 -13.25
N VAL A 233 -0.30 3.52 -13.35
CA VAL A 233 -1.44 2.60 -13.46
C VAL A 233 -1.44 1.86 -14.79
N HIS A 234 -0.96 2.48 -15.87
CA HIS A 234 -0.83 1.81 -17.17
C HIS A 234 0.16 0.64 -17.12
N ILE A 235 1.34 0.87 -16.55
CA ILE A 235 2.37 -0.18 -16.39
C ILE A 235 1.85 -1.28 -15.46
N GLY A 236 1.21 -0.89 -14.35
CA GLY A 236 0.63 -1.85 -13.41
C GLY A 236 -0.47 -2.71 -14.03
N MET A 237 -1.39 -2.10 -14.79
CA MET A 237 -2.45 -2.82 -15.49
C MET A 237 -1.91 -3.74 -16.57
N LYS A 238 -0.92 -3.29 -17.36
CA LYS A 238 -0.23 -4.15 -18.33
C LYS A 238 0.41 -5.38 -17.67
N SER A 239 1.03 -5.20 -16.50
CA SER A 239 1.58 -6.32 -15.71
C SER A 239 0.48 -7.28 -15.25
N LEU A 240 -0.64 -6.76 -14.73
CA LEU A 240 -1.78 -7.57 -14.28
C LEU A 240 -2.49 -8.30 -15.41
N GLU A 241 -2.43 -7.78 -16.62
CA GLU A 241 -3.00 -8.36 -17.84
C GLU A 241 -2.08 -9.41 -18.48
N THR A 242 -0.83 -9.52 -18.03
CA THR A 242 0.14 -10.48 -18.58
C THR A 242 -0.20 -11.93 -18.15
N PRO A 243 -0.53 -12.83 -19.09
CA PRO A 243 -0.88 -14.21 -18.78
C PRO A 243 0.32 -15.06 -18.33
N PRO A 244 0.08 -16.23 -17.70
CA PRO A 244 -1.21 -16.72 -17.23
C PRO A 244 -1.47 -16.42 -15.73
N LEU A 245 -0.42 -16.11 -14.95
CA LEU A 245 -0.54 -16.06 -13.49
C LEU A 245 -1.06 -14.72 -12.96
N ASN A 246 -0.73 -13.60 -13.62
CA ASN A 246 -1.16 -12.28 -13.14
C ASN A 246 -2.66 -12.02 -13.47
N THR A 247 -3.16 -12.58 -14.56
CA THR A 247 -4.59 -12.47 -14.95
C THR A 247 -5.53 -13.10 -13.92
N VAL A 248 -5.05 -14.04 -13.09
CA VAL A 248 -5.81 -14.58 -11.96
C VAL A 248 -6.08 -13.50 -10.89
N PHE A 249 -5.10 -12.64 -10.59
CA PHE A 249 -5.33 -11.50 -9.69
C PHE A 249 -6.33 -10.53 -10.28
N ASN A 250 -6.12 -10.18 -11.56
CA ASN A 250 -6.98 -9.27 -12.30
C ASN A 250 -8.45 -9.73 -12.23
N ARG A 251 -8.72 -10.98 -12.62
CA ARG A 251 -10.07 -11.56 -12.59
C ARG A 251 -10.68 -11.63 -11.19
N ARG A 252 -9.88 -12.00 -10.19
CA ARG A 252 -10.36 -12.10 -8.80
C ARG A 252 -10.72 -10.73 -8.22
N ILE A 253 -9.95 -9.70 -8.55
CA ILE A 253 -10.22 -8.32 -8.12
C ILE A 253 -11.48 -7.80 -8.83
N ALA A 254 -11.59 -7.97 -10.15
CA ALA A 254 -12.77 -7.62 -10.92
C ALA A 254 -14.04 -8.27 -10.34
N THR A 255 -14.00 -9.58 -10.10
CA THR A 255 -15.11 -10.33 -9.49
C THR A 255 -15.56 -9.73 -8.15
N ARG A 256 -14.60 -9.31 -7.30
CA ARG A 256 -14.91 -8.70 -6.00
C ARG A 256 -15.54 -7.33 -6.15
N LEU A 257 -15.06 -6.51 -7.08
CA LEU A 257 -15.60 -5.19 -7.34
C LEU A 257 -17.01 -5.27 -7.96
N CYS A 258 -17.22 -6.16 -8.94
CA CYS A 258 -18.57 -6.50 -9.42
C CYS A 258 -19.47 -6.96 -8.27
N GLY A 259 -18.91 -7.70 -7.29
CA GLY A 259 -19.62 -8.11 -6.09
C GLY A 259 -20.02 -6.97 -5.13
N ILE A 260 -19.34 -5.82 -5.17
CA ILE A 260 -19.76 -4.61 -4.45
C ILE A 260 -20.98 -4.02 -5.15
N ILE A 261 -20.90 -3.85 -6.48
CA ILE A 261 -21.97 -3.29 -7.29
C ILE A 261 -23.20 -4.21 -7.29
N LYS A 262 -23.01 -5.54 -7.26
CA LYS A 262 -24.09 -6.52 -7.16
C LYS A 262 -24.99 -6.34 -5.92
N LYS A 263 -24.43 -5.79 -4.84
CA LYS A 263 -25.15 -5.53 -3.59
C LYS A 263 -25.85 -4.17 -3.57
N MET A 264 -25.72 -3.38 -4.63
CA MET A 264 -26.37 -2.10 -4.78
C MET A 264 -27.89 -2.28 -4.88
N ASP A 265 -28.61 -1.43 -4.14
CA ASP A 265 -30.06 -1.42 -4.15
C ASP A 265 -30.59 -1.10 -5.57
N PRO A 266 -31.69 -1.73 -6.02
CA PRO A 266 -32.19 -1.56 -7.39
C PRO A 266 -32.32 -0.11 -7.88
N PRO A 267 -32.80 0.86 -7.08
CA PRO A 267 -32.92 2.25 -7.52
C PRO A 267 -31.58 2.96 -7.81
N LEU A 268 -30.47 2.43 -7.30
CA LEU A 268 -29.14 3.02 -7.47
C LEU A 268 -28.38 2.40 -8.66
N ARG A 269 -28.89 1.31 -9.24
CA ARG A 269 -28.18 0.56 -10.27
C ARG A 269 -28.09 1.36 -11.57
N PRO A 270 -26.91 1.42 -12.21
CA PRO A 270 -26.77 2.06 -13.51
C PRO A 270 -27.50 1.28 -14.61
N ASP A 271 -27.82 1.94 -15.73
CA ASP A 271 -28.57 1.32 -16.83
C ASP A 271 -27.87 0.09 -17.43
N ASN A 272 -26.53 0.05 -17.41
CA ASN A 272 -25.72 -1.07 -17.90
C ASN A 272 -25.33 -2.06 -16.78
N TYR A 273 -26.13 -2.16 -15.71
CA TYR A 273 -25.86 -3.02 -14.56
C TYR A 273 -25.54 -4.48 -14.93
N ASP A 274 -26.30 -5.07 -15.85
CA ASP A 274 -26.10 -6.47 -16.25
C ASP A 274 -24.77 -6.70 -16.97
N ASP A 275 -24.26 -5.70 -17.69
CA ASP A 275 -22.97 -5.77 -18.37
C ASP A 275 -21.81 -5.59 -17.39
N ILE A 276 -21.99 -4.74 -16.38
CA ILE A 276 -21.05 -4.57 -15.27
C ILE A 276 -20.84 -5.90 -14.54
N LEU A 277 -21.91 -6.66 -14.28
CA LEU A 277 -21.80 -7.94 -13.58
C LEU A 277 -21.09 -9.03 -14.39
N LYS A 278 -20.95 -8.87 -15.71
CA LYS A 278 -20.24 -9.78 -16.62
C LYS A 278 -18.77 -9.41 -16.81
N CYS A 279 -18.31 -8.28 -16.27
CA CYS A 279 -16.92 -7.85 -16.40
C CYS A 279 -15.97 -8.89 -15.79
N GLU A 280 -14.98 -9.32 -16.57
CA GLU A 280 -14.01 -10.34 -16.15
C GLU A 280 -12.66 -9.75 -15.74
N THR A 281 -12.34 -8.54 -16.19
CA THR A 281 -11.10 -7.83 -15.85
C THR A 281 -11.38 -6.50 -15.17
N ILE A 282 -10.37 -5.99 -14.46
CA ILE A 282 -10.38 -4.65 -13.85
C ILE A 282 -10.62 -3.61 -14.93
N ARG A 283 -9.98 -3.74 -16.10
CA ARG A 283 -10.16 -2.80 -17.22
C ARG A 283 -11.58 -2.83 -17.79
N ASP A 284 -12.20 -4.01 -17.89
CA ASP A 284 -13.61 -4.11 -18.30
C ASP A 284 -14.50 -3.34 -17.34
N LEU A 285 -14.30 -3.55 -16.05
CA LEU A 285 -15.06 -2.86 -15.01
C LEU A 285 -14.78 -1.35 -15.03
N ASP A 286 -13.54 -0.95 -15.22
CA ASP A 286 -13.18 0.46 -15.27
C ASP A 286 -13.82 1.15 -16.48
N ASN A 287 -13.89 0.49 -17.64
CA ASN A 287 -14.60 1.03 -18.80
C ASN A 287 -16.13 1.08 -18.60
N ASN A 288 -16.71 0.03 -18.02
CA ASN A 288 -18.16 -0.11 -17.93
C ASN A 288 -18.77 0.60 -16.72
N TYR A 289 -17.98 0.85 -15.67
CA TYR A 289 -18.47 1.43 -14.44
C TYR A 289 -17.61 2.59 -13.94
N THR A 290 -16.33 2.38 -13.62
CA THR A 290 -15.50 3.42 -12.97
C THR A 290 -15.42 4.69 -13.81
N ALA A 291 -15.08 4.59 -15.09
CA ALA A 291 -14.97 5.73 -15.99
C ALA A 291 -16.29 6.51 -16.06
N ARG A 292 -17.41 5.81 -16.28
CA ARG A 292 -18.74 6.42 -16.36
C ARG A 292 -19.17 7.07 -15.05
N ALA A 293 -19.02 6.36 -13.93
CA ALA A 293 -19.45 6.81 -12.61
C ALA A 293 -18.68 8.03 -12.11
N PHE A 294 -17.46 8.24 -12.59
CA PHE A 294 -16.60 9.36 -12.21
C PHE A 294 -16.35 10.36 -13.35
N GLY A 295 -17.05 10.22 -14.48
CA GLY A 295 -17.01 11.19 -15.59
C GLY A 295 -15.76 11.14 -16.48
N TYR A 296 -15.00 10.05 -16.48
CA TYR A 296 -13.90 9.81 -17.41
C TYR A 296 -14.41 9.26 -18.75
N LYS A 297 -13.67 9.53 -19.82
CA LYS A 297 -14.00 9.06 -21.18
C LYS A 297 -13.98 7.54 -21.27
N ASP A 298 -12.94 6.91 -20.74
CA ASP A 298 -12.70 5.48 -20.75
C ASP A 298 -11.70 5.10 -19.64
N ALA A 299 -11.33 3.82 -19.56
CA ALA A 299 -10.38 3.34 -18.57
C ALA A 299 -8.98 3.95 -18.73
N ASN A 300 -8.53 4.28 -19.95
CA ASN A 300 -7.19 4.86 -20.15
C ASN A 300 -7.18 6.31 -19.67
N ASP A 301 -8.22 7.09 -19.97
CA ASP A 301 -8.40 8.43 -19.42
C ASP A 301 -8.43 8.41 -17.89
N TYR A 302 -9.15 7.45 -17.30
CA TYR A 302 -9.10 7.22 -15.85
C TYR A 302 -7.68 6.88 -15.35
N TYR A 303 -6.91 6.05 -16.06
CA TYR A 303 -5.56 5.65 -15.66
C TYR A 303 -4.53 6.78 -15.77
N ASP A 304 -4.67 7.68 -16.75
CA ASP A 304 -3.90 8.91 -16.85
C ASP A 304 -4.11 9.78 -15.60
N HIS A 305 -5.38 9.92 -15.18
CA HIS A 305 -5.73 10.65 -13.97
C HIS A 305 -5.35 9.93 -12.69
N ALA A 306 -5.34 8.58 -12.66
CA ALA A 306 -5.03 7.82 -11.46
C ALA A 306 -3.52 7.77 -11.18
N THR A 307 -2.71 7.81 -12.24
CA THR A 307 -1.24 7.76 -12.17
C THR A 307 -0.69 8.94 -11.38
N ILE A 308 0.12 8.63 -10.36
CA ILE A 308 0.78 9.62 -9.51
C ILE A 308 2.28 9.76 -9.80
N HIS A 309 2.84 8.89 -10.65
CA HIS A 309 4.24 8.90 -11.09
C HIS A 309 4.72 10.32 -11.45
N ASP A 310 3.96 11.01 -12.29
CA ASP A 310 4.29 12.35 -12.78
C ASP A 310 3.81 13.48 -11.87
N LYS A 311 3.14 13.17 -10.75
CA LYS A 311 2.52 14.16 -9.86
C LYS A 311 3.26 14.32 -8.53
N ILE A 312 4.07 13.34 -8.15
CA ILE A 312 4.72 13.30 -6.83
C ILE A 312 5.55 14.55 -6.52
N HIS A 313 6.12 15.21 -7.54
CA HIS A 313 6.87 16.46 -7.39
C HIS A 313 6.07 17.60 -6.73
N LYS A 314 4.72 17.49 -6.67
CA LYS A 314 3.82 18.47 -6.04
C LYS A 314 3.63 18.25 -4.54
N VAL A 315 4.04 17.11 -4.01
CA VAL A 315 3.91 16.80 -2.58
C VAL A 315 4.85 17.69 -1.78
N THR A 316 4.36 18.29 -0.70
CA THR A 316 5.12 19.28 0.11
C THR A 316 5.57 18.76 1.47
N LEU A 317 4.94 17.69 1.97
CA LEU A 317 5.20 17.12 3.29
C LEU A 317 6.11 15.88 3.21
N PRO A 318 6.70 15.42 4.33
CA PRO A 318 7.56 14.23 4.32
C PRO A 318 6.74 12.95 4.06
N VAL A 319 7.11 12.22 3.01
CA VAL A 319 6.49 10.93 2.64
C VAL A 319 7.53 9.83 2.47
N LEU A 320 7.40 8.79 3.29
CA LEU A 320 8.13 7.53 3.10
C LEU A 320 7.30 6.57 2.25
N CYS A 321 7.89 6.06 1.17
CA CYS A 321 7.26 5.07 0.31
C CYS A 321 8.00 3.73 0.42
N LEU A 322 7.26 2.62 0.47
CA LEU A 322 7.80 1.27 0.49
C LEU A 322 7.23 0.48 -0.69
N ASN A 323 8.10 0.08 -1.62
CA ASN A 323 7.77 -0.78 -2.75
C ASN A 323 8.74 -1.97 -2.80
N SER A 324 8.39 -3.01 -3.55
CA SER A 324 9.29 -4.13 -3.85
C SER A 324 9.58 -4.17 -5.35
N ALA A 325 10.80 -4.54 -5.72
CA ALA A 325 11.20 -4.66 -7.12
C ALA A 325 10.52 -5.84 -7.84
N ASP A 326 10.00 -6.81 -7.09
CA ASP A 326 9.30 -7.98 -7.61
C ASP A 326 7.76 -7.86 -7.55
N ASP A 327 7.21 -6.67 -7.26
CA ASP A 327 5.76 -6.46 -7.15
C ASP A 327 5.02 -6.79 -8.46
N PRO A 328 4.12 -7.80 -8.50
CA PRO A 328 3.39 -8.15 -9.72
C PRO A 328 2.36 -7.09 -10.16
N PHE A 329 2.04 -6.12 -9.30
CA PHE A 329 1.10 -5.02 -9.58
C PHE A 329 1.82 -3.74 -10.03
N GLN A 330 3.10 -3.60 -9.72
CA GLN A 330 3.87 -2.41 -10.05
C GLN A 330 5.31 -2.80 -10.40
N PRO A 331 5.57 -3.12 -11.68
CA PRO A 331 6.94 -3.26 -12.18
C PRO A 331 7.81 -2.05 -11.81
N VAL A 332 9.09 -2.31 -11.57
CA VAL A 332 10.06 -1.33 -11.06
C VAL A 332 10.20 -0.12 -11.98
N GLU A 333 10.06 -0.31 -13.29
CA GLU A 333 10.12 0.75 -14.31
C GLU A 333 9.02 1.80 -14.16
N GLY A 334 7.90 1.48 -13.49
CA GLY A 334 6.86 2.46 -13.21
C GLY A 334 7.04 3.21 -11.89
N ILE A 335 8.09 2.92 -11.10
CA ILE A 335 8.41 3.63 -9.86
C ILE A 335 9.24 4.89 -10.20
N PRO A 336 8.85 6.10 -9.75
CA PRO A 336 9.50 7.36 -10.13
C PRO A 336 10.80 7.63 -9.34
N LEU A 337 11.77 6.71 -9.40
CA LEU A 337 13.02 6.81 -8.64
C LEU A 337 13.83 8.06 -9.02
N ASP A 338 13.89 8.40 -10.30
CA ASP A 338 14.64 9.56 -10.79
C ASP A 338 14.05 10.89 -10.32
N VAL A 339 12.73 10.96 -10.17
CA VAL A 339 12.05 12.14 -9.62
C VAL A 339 12.30 12.20 -8.12
N ALA A 340 12.12 11.09 -7.39
CA ALA A 340 12.33 11.02 -5.95
C ALA A 340 13.78 11.37 -5.53
N ASN A 341 14.78 11.00 -6.34
CA ASN A 341 16.19 11.37 -6.15
C ASN A 341 16.47 12.88 -6.20
N LYS A 342 15.50 13.69 -6.59
CA LYS A 342 15.60 15.15 -6.62
C LYS A 342 14.77 15.84 -5.55
N MET A 343 13.98 15.07 -4.78
CA MET A 343 13.02 15.59 -3.82
C MET A 343 13.55 15.58 -2.39
N ASP A 344 13.37 16.70 -1.70
CA ASP A 344 13.82 16.92 -0.32
C ASP A 344 12.86 16.33 0.73
N ASN A 345 11.69 15.87 0.32
CA ASN A 345 10.59 15.47 1.19
C ASN A 345 10.01 14.08 0.86
N ILE A 346 10.58 13.38 -0.13
CA ILE A 346 10.16 12.05 -0.51
C ILE A 346 11.34 11.09 -0.35
N CYS A 347 11.08 9.91 0.19
CA CYS A 347 12.01 8.79 0.17
C CYS A 347 11.27 7.55 -0.29
N ILE A 348 11.66 6.99 -1.43
CA ILE A 348 11.14 5.70 -1.92
C ILE A 348 12.15 4.61 -1.57
N ALA A 349 11.78 3.74 -0.64
CA ALA A 349 12.51 2.53 -0.32
C ALA A 349 12.00 1.38 -1.19
N VAL A 350 12.87 0.82 -2.03
CA VAL A 350 12.58 -0.34 -2.89
C VAL A 350 13.36 -1.54 -2.38
N THR A 351 12.66 -2.54 -1.85
CA THR A 351 13.27 -3.82 -1.48
C THR A 351 13.49 -4.71 -2.71
N SER A 352 14.49 -5.59 -2.67
CA SER A 352 14.74 -6.57 -3.74
C SER A 352 13.55 -7.51 -3.97
N ARG A 353 12.87 -7.87 -2.89
CA ARG A 353 11.68 -8.70 -2.87
C ARG A 353 10.64 -8.17 -1.89
N GLY A 354 9.42 -8.63 -2.01
CA GLY A 354 8.35 -8.38 -1.06
C GLY A 354 6.97 -8.68 -1.63
N GLY A 355 6.85 -8.93 -2.93
CA GLY A 355 5.57 -9.02 -3.62
C GLY A 355 4.71 -7.77 -3.40
N HIS A 356 3.42 -7.88 -3.63
CA HIS A 356 2.47 -6.80 -3.38
C HIS A 356 1.95 -6.87 -1.94
N ILE A 357 2.34 -5.91 -1.10
CA ILE A 357 1.95 -5.82 0.34
C ILE A 357 2.46 -7.04 1.16
N GLY A 358 3.41 -7.79 0.62
CA GLY A 358 3.86 -9.05 1.23
C GLY A 358 4.86 -8.82 2.35
N PHE A 359 6.07 -8.36 2.03
CA PHE A 359 7.14 -7.97 2.98
C PHE A 359 7.29 -8.88 4.22
N MET A 360 7.10 -10.19 4.04
CA MET A 360 7.31 -11.18 5.10
C MET A 360 8.81 -11.37 5.32
N GLU A 361 9.21 -11.48 6.59
CA GLU A 361 10.62 -11.53 6.98
C GLU A 361 10.96 -12.83 7.71
N GLY A 362 12.16 -13.36 7.46
CA GLY A 362 12.73 -14.50 8.17
C GLY A 362 12.17 -15.87 7.75
N ILE A 363 12.72 -16.93 8.34
CA ILE A 363 12.38 -18.32 8.01
C ILE A 363 10.94 -18.66 8.44
N CYS A 364 10.50 -18.14 9.57
CA CYS A 364 9.15 -18.35 10.10
C CYS A 364 8.41 -17.00 10.23
N PRO A 365 7.65 -16.58 9.19
CA PRO A 365 7.03 -15.25 9.14
C PRO A 365 5.76 -15.13 9.99
N THR A 366 5.66 -15.90 11.08
CA THR A 366 4.53 -15.86 12.02
C THR A 366 4.70 -14.79 13.10
N ASN A 367 5.89 -14.18 13.20
CA ASN A 367 6.10 -13.05 14.10
C ASN A 367 5.23 -11.84 13.68
N LYS A 368 4.90 -11.00 14.65
CA LYS A 368 4.17 -9.74 14.40
C LYS A 368 5.10 -8.63 13.90
N GLU A 369 6.40 -8.85 13.94
CA GLU A 369 7.45 -7.89 13.57
C GLU A 369 7.90 -8.08 12.12
N GLN A 370 6.96 -8.24 11.19
CA GLN A 370 7.31 -8.28 9.77
C GLN A 370 7.82 -6.93 9.29
N TYR A 371 8.64 -6.94 8.24
CA TYR A 371 9.37 -5.76 7.77
C TYR A 371 8.47 -4.54 7.52
N MET A 372 7.32 -4.72 6.86
CA MET A 372 6.35 -3.64 6.63
C MET A 372 5.86 -3.00 7.93
N PHE A 373 5.58 -3.79 8.97
CA PHE A 373 5.13 -3.27 10.27
C PHE A 373 6.26 -2.59 11.01
N ARG A 374 7.50 -3.09 10.92
CA ARG A 374 8.68 -2.47 11.52
C ARG A 374 9.01 -1.12 10.87
N ILE A 375 8.90 -1.01 9.54
CA ILE A 375 9.08 0.26 8.82
C ILE A 375 8.00 1.25 9.22
N PHE A 376 6.72 0.83 9.21
CA PHE A 376 5.60 1.65 9.66
C PHE A 376 5.80 2.14 11.10
N TYR A 377 6.18 1.24 12.02
CA TYR A 377 6.48 1.56 13.41
C TYR A 377 7.54 2.65 13.50
N LYS A 378 8.69 2.44 12.85
CA LYS A 378 9.82 3.36 12.96
C LYS A 378 9.51 4.72 12.36
N TYR A 379 8.88 4.75 11.19
CA TYR A 379 8.55 5.99 10.52
C TYR A 379 7.60 6.86 11.35
N PHE A 380 6.46 6.30 11.78
CA PHE A 380 5.48 7.09 12.53
C PHE A 380 5.93 7.41 13.96
N LYS A 381 6.73 6.55 14.59
CA LYS A 381 7.39 6.90 15.85
C LYS A 381 8.27 8.13 15.68
N THR A 382 9.17 8.11 14.70
CA THR A 382 10.09 9.22 14.45
C THR A 382 9.34 10.51 14.10
N MET A 383 8.37 10.44 13.19
CA MET A 383 7.67 11.64 12.73
C MET A 383 6.71 12.21 13.78
N LEU A 384 5.92 11.37 14.45
CA LEU A 384 4.82 11.83 15.31
C LEU A 384 5.16 11.87 16.80
N LEU A 385 6.21 11.18 17.25
CA LEU A 385 6.55 11.08 18.68
C LEU A 385 7.97 11.55 19.03
N GLU A 386 8.87 11.69 18.06
CA GLU A 386 10.28 12.07 18.26
C GLU A 386 10.64 13.38 17.54
N ASP A 387 9.69 14.31 17.48
CA ASP A 387 9.83 15.65 16.87
C ASP A 387 10.22 15.66 15.37
N GLY A 388 10.11 14.54 14.66
CA GLY A 388 10.51 14.44 13.25
C GLY A 388 9.81 15.46 12.34
N VAL A 389 8.51 15.72 12.55
CA VAL A 389 7.77 16.76 11.80
C VAL A 389 8.36 18.15 12.02
N ASN A 390 8.70 18.50 13.26
CA ASN A 390 9.24 19.82 13.60
C ASN A 390 10.66 19.98 13.04
N ASN A 391 11.48 18.93 13.15
CA ASN A 391 12.84 18.93 12.61
C ASN A 391 12.85 19.08 11.08
N PHE A 392 11.91 18.44 10.38
CA PHE A 392 11.76 18.61 8.93
C PHE A 392 11.35 20.04 8.51
N LYS A 393 10.52 20.73 9.32
CA LYS A 393 10.06 22.10 9.03
C LYS A 393 11.11 23.17 9.33
N LYS A 394 11.88 23.02 10.42
CA LYS A 394 12.85 24.03 10.89
C LYS A 394 13.93 24.41 9.88
N GLU A 395 14.26 23.52 8.95
CA GLU A 395 15.31 23.80 7.94
C GLU A 395 14.82 24.71 6.79
N ASP A 396 13.50 24.85 6.59
CA ASP A 396 12.96 25.79 5.59
C ASP A 396 13.06 27.25 6.07
N ASP A 397 12.96 27.49 7.39
CA ASP A 397 13.00 28.84 8.00
C ASP A 397 14.41 29.45 8.08
N VAL A 398 15.48 28.68 7.83
CA VAL A 398 16.88 29.19 7.87
C VAL A 398 17.33 29.72 6.50
N SER A 399 16.46 29.69 5.49
CA SER A 399 16.78 30.03 4.09
C SER A 399 16.14 31.33 3.56
N ILE A 400 15.77 32.28 4.44
CA ILE A 400 15.28 33.63 4.07
C ILE A 400 16.30 34.70 4.41
#